data_AF-M8BVD1-F1
#
_entry.id   AF-M8BVD1-F1
#
_cell.length_a   1.000
_cell.length_b   1.000
_cell.length_c   1.000
_cell.angle_alpha   90.00
_cell.angle_beta   90.00
_cell.angle_gamma   90.00
#
_symmetry.space_group_name_H-M   'P 1'
#
loop_
_entity.id
_entity.type
_entity.pdbx_description
1 polymer ?
#
loop_
_entity_poly.entity_id
_entity_poly.type
_entity_poly.pdbx_seq_one_letter_code
_entity_poly.pdbx_strand_id
1 'polypeptide(L)'
;MQKTPYNGENIQAEHDITLKPLHQELYSMHPSAFFLPTFLEAVRTNTEESIASIMTEPIPGVFSFAMLQPNFCDMLLEEVENFEKWVHAMKFKIMRPNTMNKYGAVLDDFGLEAMLNQFMEEFIAPISKVFYPEVGGGTLDSHHAFVVEYGKDRDVELGFHVDDSEVTLNVCLGKQFSGGELYFRGIRCENHVNSETQHEIYMVLICLSMCPCMLGFAIFVDTD
;
A
#
# COMPACT_ATOMS: atom_id res chain seq x y z
N MET A 1 17.39 46.82 -47.07
CA MET A 1 16.47 47.63 -46.25
C MET A 1 15.12 46.92 -46.27
N GLN A 2 14.44 46.59 -45.18
CA GLN A 2 14.63 46.87 -43.76
C GLN A 2 14.01 45.70 -42.97
N LYS A 3 14.72 45.26 -41.93
CA LYS A 3 14.18 44.51 -40.80
C LYS A 3 13.22 45.44 -40.04
N THR A 4 12.05 44.96 -39.67
CA THR A 4 11.31 45.51 -38.51
C THR A 4 11.74 44.72 -37.27
N PRO A 5 12.21 45.41 -36.20
CA PRO A 5 12.55 44.78 -34.93
C PRO A 5 11.35 44.85 -33.97
N TYR A 6 11.11 43.76 -33.24
CA TYR A 6 10.50 43.79 -31.91
C TYR A 6 11.24 42.71 -31.10
N ASN A 7 12.26 43.13 -30.36
CA ASN A 7 12.21 43.46 -28.93
C ASN A 7 11.77 42.26 -28.11
N GLY A 8 12.78 41.62 -27.51
CA GLY A 8 12.60 40.48 -26.65
C GLY A 8 11.89 40.82 -25.35
N GLU A 9 11.40 39.77 -24.73
CA GLU A 9 11.58 39.53 -23.31
C GLU A 9 11.54 38.01 -23.11
N ASN A 10 12.44 37.52 -22.26
CA ASN A 10 12.77 36.12 -22.05
C ASN A 10 11.53 35.29 -21.69
N ILE A 11 11.21 34.30 -22.53
CA ILE A 11 10.29 33.21 -22.16
C ILE A 11 11.11 31.93 -22.15
N GLN A 12 11.76 31.64 -21.03
CA GLN A 12 12.18 30.28 -20.70
C GLN A 12 12.50 30.21 -19.20
N ALA A 13 11.45 30.40 -18.38
CA ALA A 13 11.32 29.55 -17.22
C ALA A 13 10.62 28.29 -17.72
N GLU A 14 11.40 27.35 -18.28
CA GLU A 14 10.97 25.95 -18.30
C GLU A 14 10.64 25.60 -16.86
N HIS A 15 9.36 25.55 -16.54
CA HIS A 15 8.91 25.01 -15.27
C HIS A 15 9.43 23.58 -15.23
N ASP A 16 10.34 23.30 -14.31
CA ASP A 16 10.79 21.96 -13.99
C ASP A 16 9.55 21.09 -13.75
N ILE A 17 9.21 20.26 -14.73
CA ILE A 17 7.96 19.46 -14.77
C ILE A 17 8.07 18.30 -13.78
N THR A 18 9.24 18.08 -13.19
CA THR A 18 9.55 16.96 -12.30
C THR A 18 8.81 17.08 -10.96
N LEU A 19 8.19 15.98 -10.52
CA LEU A 19 7.70 15.87 -9.15
C LEU A 19 8.86 16.08 -8.17
N LYS A 20 8.67 16.92 -7.16
CA LYS A 20 9.65 17.13 -6.10
C LYS A 20 9.16 16.42 -4.84
N PRO A 21 9.87 15.39 -4.36
CA PRO A 21 9.51 14.70 -3.12
C PRO A 21 9.46 15.64 -1.93
N LEU A 22 8.50 15.45 -1.02
CA LEU A 22 8.47 16.12 0.28
C LEU A 22 9.38 15.40 1.29
N HIS A 23 9.38 14.07 1.25
CA HIS A 23 10.05 13.19 2.20
C HIS A 23 11.02 12.27 1.47
N GLN A 24 12.24 12.76 1.23
CA GLN A 24 13.27 11.97 0.52
C GLN A 24 13.60 10.66 1.22
N GLU A 25 13.46 10.59 2.55
CA GLU A 25 13.68 9.37 3.31
C GLU A 25 12.78 8.20 2.88
N LEU A 26 11.58 8.43 2.37
CA LEU A 26 10.66 7.36 1.95
C LEU A 26 11.19 6.52 0.78
N TYR A 27 12.11 7.07 0.00
CA TYR A 27 12.62 6.48 -1.23
C TYR A 27 13.74 5.46 -1.02
N SER A 28 14.12 5.22 0.24
CA SER A 28 15.06 4.18 0.63
C SER A 28 14.65 3.52 1.93
N MET A 29 14.95 2.24 2.10
CA MET A 29 14.57 1.49 3.29
C MET A 29 15.32 2.00 4.53
N HIS A 30 14.57 2.49 5.52
CA HIS A 30 15.08 2.92 6.82
C HIS A 30 14.33 2.20 7.95
N PRO A 31 14.66 0.93 8.26
CA PRO A 31 13.81 0.07 9.08
C PRO A 31 13.48 0.67 10.45
N SER A 32 14.47 1.22 11.15
CA SER A 32 14.28 1.83 12.48
C SER A 32 13.43 3.10 12.47
N ALA A 33 13.34 3.80 11.33
CA ALA A 33 12.48 4.97 11.17
C ALA A 33 11.06 4.61 10.73
N PHE A 34 10.90 3.47 10.04
CA PHE A 34 9.64 3.06 9.44
C PHE A 34 8.82 2.13 10.33
N PHE A 35 9.50 1.26 11.08
CA PHE A 35 8.87 0.17 11.81
C PHE A 35 8.92 0.35 13.33
N LEU A 36 7.93 -0.21 14.01
CA LEU A 36 7.92 -0.34 15.46
C LEU A 36 9.08 -1.24 15.91
N PRO A 37 9.77 -0.91 17.02
CA PRO A 37 10.88 -1.72 17.51
C PRO A 37 10.47 -3.17 17.81
N THR A 38 9.25 -3.38 18.29
CA THR A 38 8.68 -4.70 18.55
C THR A 38 8.52 -5.53 17.28
N PHE A 39 8.11 -4.90 16.17
CA PHE A 39 8.00 -5.56 14.87
C PHE A 39 9.38 -5.95 14.35
N LEU A 40 10.33 -5.01 14.35
CA LEU A 40 11.70 -5.26 13.90
C LEU A 40 12.36 -6.42 14.65
N GLU A 41 12.19 -6.46 15.98
CA GLU A 41 12.79 -7.52 16.78
C GLU A 41 12.17 -8.89 16.49
N ALA A 42 10.85 -8.94 16.28
CA ALA A 42 10.14 -10.16 15.94
C ALA A 42 10.60 -10.74 14.58
N VAL A 43 10.68 -9.88 13.55
CA VAL A 43 11.15 -10.26 12.21
C VAL A 43 12.64 -10.62 12.22
N ARG A 44 13.48 -9.86 12.94
CA ARG A 44 14.92 -10.13 13.07
C ARG A 44 15.21 -11.47 13.75
N THR A 45 14.41 -11.84 14.75
CA THR A 45 14.50 -13.14 15.43
C THR A 45 14.08 -14.27 14.49
N ASN A 46 13.11 -14.00 13.62
CA ASN A 46 12.70 -14.87 12.52
C ASN A 46 12.32 -16.30 12.95
N THR A 47 11.60 -16.44 14.07
CA THR A 47 10.95 -17.69 14.45
C THR A 47 9.44 -17.53 14.45
N GLU A 48 8.73 -18.65 14.34
CA GLU A 48 7.28 -18.66 14.41
C GLU A 48 6.79 -18.04 15.72
N GLU A 49 7.42 -18.37 16.85
CA GLU A 49 7.04 -17.84 18.15
C GLU A 49 7.30 -16.33 18.26
N SER A 50 8.41 -15.83 17.72
CA SER A 50 8.73 -14.40 17.78
C SER A 50 7.76 -13.58 16.95
N ILE A 51 7.46 -14.03 15.72
CA ILE A 51 6.55 -13.33 14.82
C ILE A 51 5.10 -13.47 15.31
N ALA A 52 4.67 -14.65 15.77
CA ALA A 52 3.33 -14.84 16.33
C ALA A 52 3.10 -13.98 17.58
N SER A 53 4.14 -13.69 18.37
CA SER A 53 4.01 -12.92 19.62
C SER A 53 3.51 -11.49 19.44
N ILE A 54 3.68 -10.92 18.24
CA ILE A 54 3.21 -9.56 17.92
C ILE A 54 1.88 -9.56 17.15
N MET A 55 1.31 -10.73 16.89
CA MET A 55 0.14 -10.91 16.05
C MET A 55 -1.08 -11.36 16.85
N THR A 56 -2.23 -11.06 16.29
CA THR A 56 -3.53 -11.64 16.65
C THR A 56 -4.12 -12.26 15.41
N GLU A 57 -4.96 -13.29 15.57
CA GLU A 57 -5.66 -13.92 14.45
C GLU A 57 -7.17 -13.73 14.65
N PRO A 58 -7.76 -12.62 14.15
CA PRO A 58 -9.18 -12.34 14.36
C PRO A 58 -10.10 -13.41 13.77
N ILE A 59 -9.70 -13.98 12.63
CA ILE A 59 -10.33 -15.13 11.99
C ILE A 59 -9.25 -16.05 11.41
N PRO A 60 -9.52 -17.36 11.24
CA PRO A 60 -8.53 -18.30 10.73
C PRO A 60 -7.88 -17.86 9.41
N GLY A 61 -6.54 -17.76 9.43
CA GLY A 61 -5.67 -17.35 8.33
C GLY A 61 -5.50 -15.83 8.19
N VAL A 62 -6.23 -15.01 8.95
CA VAL A 62 -6.09 -13.54 8.89
C VAL A 62 -5.35 -13.07 10.12
N PHE A 63 -4.17 -12.48 9.90
CA PHE A 63 -3.33 -11.99 10.99
C PHE A 63 -3.36 -10.47 11.09
N SER A 64 -3.31 -9.98 12.33
CA SER A 64 -3.30 -8.57 12.63
C SER A 64 -2.23 -8.19 13.65
N PHE A 65 -1.47 -7.15 13.31
CA PHE A 65 -0.37 -6.65 14.12
C PHE A 65 -0.09 -5.17 13.88
N ALA A 66 0.73 -4.61 14.77
CA ALA A 66 1.28 -3.26 14.66
C ALA A 66 2.66 -3.32 14.02
N MET A 67 2.86 -2.62 12.91
CA MET A 67 4.11 -2.66 12.14
C MET A 67 4.78 -1.30 12.00
N LEU A 68 4.02 -0.27 11.61
CA LEU A 68 4.58 1.02 11.19
C LEU A 68 4.64 2.03 12.33
N GLN A 69 5.64 2.90 12.27
CA GLN A 69 5.70 4.12 13.06
C GLN A 69 4.63 5.11 12.58
N PRO A 70 3.92 5.81 13.49
CA PRO A 70 2.96 6.84 13.09
C PRO A 70 3.56 7.93 12.19
N ASN A 71 4.83 8.29 12.44
CA ASN A 71 5.54 9.27 11.61
C ASN A 71 5.72 8.79 10.16
N PHE A 72 5.96 7.49 9.94
CA PHE A 72 6.02 6.94 8.59
C PHE A 72 4.68 7.07 7.87
N CYS A 73 3.57 6.74 8.56
CA CYS A 73 2.24 6.91 8.00
C CYS A 73 1.99 8.37 7.60
N ASP A 74 2.37 9.32 8.44
CA ASP A 74 2.24 10.76 8.16
C ASP A 74 3.03 11.20 6.92
N MET A 75 4.30 10.81 6.85
CA MET A 75 5.15 11.12 5.68
C MET A 75 4.57 10.53 4.40
N LEU A 76 4.13 9.26 4.43
CA LEU A 76 3.56 8.60 3.28
C LEU A 76 2.26 9.29 2.80
N LEU A 77 1.39 9.69 3.72
CA LEU A 77 0.18 10.45 3.39
C LEU A 77 0.49 11.78 2.74
N GLU A 78 1.44 12.54 3.30
CA GLU A 78 1.86 13.83 2.76
C GLU A 78 2.47 13.68 1.36
N GLU A 79 3.24 12.61 1.11
CA GLU A 79 3.84 12.33 -0.20
C GLU A 79 2.77 11.95 -1.25
N VAL A 80 1.78 11.12 -0.87
CA VAL A 80 0.64 10.78 -1.75
C VAL A 80 -0.16 12.05 -2.11
N GLU A 81 -0.42 12.92 -1.13
CA GLU A 81 -1.10 14.20 -1.39
C GLU A 81 -0.27 15.12 -2.32
N ASN A 82 1.05 15.14 -2.15
CA ASN A 82 1.95 15.91 -3.00
C ASN A 82 1.89 15.41 -4.45
N PHE A 83 1.93 14.10 -4.64
CA PHE A 83 1.80 13.46 -5.95
C PHE A 83 0.46 13.80 -6.61
N GLU A 84 -0.66 13.62 -5.90
CA GLU A 84 -2.02 13.96 -6.40
C GLU A 84 -2.12 15.44 -6.83
N LYS A 85 -1.59 16.37 -6.01
CA LYS A 85 -1.56 17.80 -6.34
C LYS A 85 -0.74 18.09 -7.61
N TRP A 86 0.42 17.45 -7.74
CA TRP A 86 1.27 17.59 -8.93
C TRP A 86 0.61 17.03 -10.19
N VAL A 87 0.01 15.83 -10.12
CA VAL A 87 -0.75 15.22 -11.23
C VAL A 87 -1.87 16.14 -11.71
N HIS A 88 -2.62 16.72 -10.76
CA HIS A 88 -3.69 17.67 -11.07
C HIS A 88 -3.17 18.94 -11.76
N ALA A 89 -2.09 19.52 -11.24
CA ALA A 89 -1.47 20.73 -11.78
C ALA A 89 -0.92 20.50 -13.21
N MET A 90 -0.31 19.34 -13.46
CA MET A 90 0.25 18.97 -14.76
C MET A 90 -0.79 18.42 -15.73
N LYS A 91 -2.02 18.13 -15.26
CA LYS A 91 -3.10 17.49 -16.03
C LYS A 91 -2.70 16.12 -16.61
N PHE A 92 -1.87 15.39 -15.88
CA PHE A 92 -1.50 14.04 -16.26
C PHE A 92 -2.63 13.05 -15.98
N LYS A 93 -2.70 12.01 -16.81
CA LYS A 93 -3.51 10.83 -16.52
C LYS A 93 -2.59 9.80 -15.90
N ILE A 94 -2.87 9.43 -14.66
CA ILE A 94 -2.14 8.40 -13.93
C ILE A 94 -2.91 7.09 -13.91
N MET A 95 -2.21 6.00 -13.60
CA MET A 95 -2.87 4.77 -13.23
C MET A 95 -3.61 4.97 -11.90
N ARG A 96 -4.79 4.36 -11.80
CA ARG A 96 -5.56 4.36 -10.56
C ARG A 96 -5.28 3.06 -9.80
N PRO A 97 -5.43 3.06 -8.46
CA PRO A 97 -5.02 1.95 -7.61
C PRO A 97 -5.49 0.57 -8.09
N ASN A 98 -6.75 0.48 -8.50
CA ASN A 98 -7.34 -0.69 -9.14
C ASN A 98 -8.55 -0.27 -10.01
N THR A 99 -9.24 -1.25 -10.60
CA THR A 99 -10.42 -1.01 -11.47
C THR A 99 -11.68 -0.58 -10.72
N MET A 100 -11.69 -0.67 -9.38
CA MET A 100 -12.84 -0.39 -8.52
C MET A 100 -12.70 0.94 -7.76
N ASN A 101 -11.48 1.48 -7.62
CA ASN A 101 -11.20 2.73 -6.92
C ASN A 101 -10.87 3.86 -7.89
N LYS A 102 -11.48 5.02 -7.67
CA LYS A 102 -11.28 6.24 -8.47
C LYS A 102 -10.25 7.18 -7.86
N TYR A 103 -10.01 7.06 -6.55
CA TYR A 103 -9.14 7.95 -5.79
C TYR A 103 -8.02 7.20 -5.09
N GLY A 104 -6.84 7.84 -5.06
CA GLY A 104 -5.61 7.24 -4.57
C GLY A 104 -4.54 7.13 -5.67
N ALA A 105 -3.40 6.57 -5.27
CA ALA A 105 -2.19 6.54 -6.08
C ALA A 105 -1.46 5.19 -5.97
N VAL A 106 -0.89 4.75 -7.08
CA VAL A 106 0.09 3.67 -7.12
C VAL A 106 1.44 4.25 -6.68
N LEU A 107 2.13 3.58 -5.78
CA LEU A 107 3.33 4.13 -5.13
C LEU A 107 4.56 4.09 -6.02
N ASP A 108 4.62 3.12 -6.93
CA ASP A 108 5.71 2.97 -7.88
C ASP A 108 5.70 4.10 -8.92
N ASP A 109 4.52 4.63 -9.26
CA ASP A 109 4.34 5.76 -10.20
C ASP A 109 5.08 7.04 -9.77
N PHE A 110 5.41 7.15 -8.47
CA PHE A 110 6.20 8.25 -7.94
C PHE A 110 7.47 7.83 -7.22
N GLY A 111 7.97 6.61 -7.47
CA GLY A 111 9.36 6.21 -7.22
C GLY A 111 9.61 5.41 -5.94
N LEU A 112 8.58 4.83 -5.31
CA LEU A 112 8.76 4.03 -4.09
C LEU A 112 9.12 2.55 -4.33
N GLU A 113 9.11 2.09 -5.58
CA GLU A 113 9.35 0.70 -5.99
C GLU A 113 10.60 0.07 -5.33
N ALA A 114 11.75 0.75 -5.39
CA ALA A 114 12.99 0.20 -4.83
C ALA A 114 12.93 0.00 -3.30
N MET A 115 12.21 0.87 -2.59
CA MET A 115 12.00 0.74 -1.14
C MET A 115 11.01 -0.40 -0.85
N LEU A 116 9.96 -0.51 -1.65
CA LEU A 116 8.91 -1.52 -1.51
C LEU A 116 9.40 -2.93 -1.86
N ASN A 117 10.31 -3.08 -2.83
CA ASN A 117 11.00 -4.34 -3.11
C ASN A 117 11.78 -4.83 -1.87
N GLN A 118 12.57 -3.96 -1.24
CA GLN A 118 13.26 -4.31 0.01
C GLN A 118 12.29 -4.59 1.15
N PHE A 119 11.18 -3.83 1.22
CA PHE A 119 10.14 -4.07 2.22
C PHE A 119 9.55 -5.48 2.11
N MET A 120 9.19 -5.87 0.89
CA MET A 120 8.63 -7.17 0.57
C MET A 120 9.61 -8.28 0.92
N GLU A 121 10.83 -8.24 0.39
CA GLU A 121 11.85 -9.28 0.53
C GLU A 121 12.29 -9.46 1.99
N GLU A 122 12.54 -8.36 2.72
CA GLU A 122 13.17 -8.43 4.04
C GLU A 122 12.15 -8.53 5.19
N PHE A 123 10.91 -8.07 5.01
CA PHE A 123 9.94 -7.98 6.10
C PHE A 123 8.66 -8.77 5.87
N ILE A 124 8.15 -8.84 4.64
CA ILE A 124 6.88 -9.55 4.35
C ILE A 124 7.11 -11.01 3.99
N ALA A 125 8.10 -11.32 3.15
CA ALA A 125 8.42 -12.69 2.77
C ALA A 125 8.75 -13.61 3.97
N PRO A 126 9.48 -13.16 5.02
CA PRO A 126 9.70 -13.98 6.21
C PRO A 126 8.40 -14.30 6.97
N ILE A 127 7.47 -13.35 7.04
CA ILE A 127 6.17 -13.55 7.68
C ILE A 127 5.34 -14.55 6.86
N SER A 128 5.27 -14.34 5.54
CA SER A 128 4.54 -15.23 4.64
C SER A 128 5.07 -16.67 4.72
N LYS A 129 6.38 -16.85 4.73
CA LYS A 129 6.99 -18.18 4.87
C LYS A 129 6.57 -18.94 6.14
N VAL A 130 6.29 -18.22 7.23
CA VAL A 130 5.89 -18.81 8.51
C VAL A 130 4.39 -19.15 8.53
N PHE A 131 3.55 -18.19 8.14
CA PHE A 131 2.08 -18.31 8.30
C PHE A 131 1.36 -18.82 7.07
N TYR A 132 2.00 -18.73 5.91
CA TYR A 132 1.44 -19.08 4.61
C TYR A 132 2.41 -19.95 3.79
N PRO A 133 2.94 -21.05 4.36
CA PRO A 133 3.89 -21.91 3.63
C PRO A 133 3.28 -22.52 2.35
N GLU A 134 1.96 -22.67 2.30
CA GLU A 134 1.21 -23.14 1.13
C GLU A 134 0.95 -22.08 0.05
N VAL A 135 1.05 -20.79 0.39
CA VAL A 135 0.75 -19.65 -0.50
C VAL A 135 1.80 -18.56 -0.31
N GLY A 136 2.73 -18.49 -1.26
CA GLY A 136 3.82 -17.51 -1.24
C GLY A 136 5.11 -17.99 -0.58
N GLY A 137 5.12 -19.00 0.30
CA GLY A 137 6.23 -19.94 0.59
C GLY A 137 7.69 -19.43 0.76
N GLY A 138 7.93 -18.12 0.85
CA GLY A 138 9.25 -17.50 0.64
C GLY A 138 9.66 -17.32 -0.83
N THR A 139 8.71 -17.37 -1.76
CA THR A 139 8.87 -17.18 -3.21
C THR A 139 8.32 -15.85 -3.74
N LEU A 140 7.69 -15.04 -2.89
CA LEU A 140 7.20 -13.70 -3.22
C LEU A 140 8.28 -12.87 -3.94
N ASP A 141 7.99 -12.38 -5.14
CA ASP A 141 8.97 -11.71 -6.01
C ASP A 141 8.45 -10.44 -6.70
N SER A 142 7.14 -10.17 -6.63
CA SER A 142 6.55 -8.96 -7.17
C SER A 142 5.57 -8.31 -6.19
N HIS A 143 5.34 -7.01 -6.38
CA HIS A 143 4.35 -6.29 -5.60
C HIS A 143 3.55 -5.29 -6.45
N HIS A 144 2.32 -5.04 -6.04
CA HIS A 144 1.52 -3.90 -6.50
C HIS A 144 1.08 -3.09 -5.29
N ALA A 145 1.74 -1.96 -5.06
CA ALA A 145 1.56 -1.15 -3.86
C ALA A 145 0.79 0.13 -4.19
N PHE A 146 -0.33 0.35 -3.48
CA PHE A 146 -1.13 1.55 -3.67
C PHE A 146 -1.82 2.03 -2.40
N VAL A 147 -2.21 3.30 -2.43
CA VAL A 147 -3.03 3.93 -1.42
C VAL A 147 -4.41 4.22 -1.99
N VAL A 148 -5.46 3.94 -1.23
CA VAL A 148 -6.85 4.23 -1.57
C VAL A 148 -7.43 5.28 -0.63
N GLU A 149 -8.12 6.26 -1.21
CA GLU A 149 -8.83 7.31 -0.47
C GLU A 149 -10.35 7.06 -0.48
N TYR A 150 -10.91 6.87 0.72
CA TYR A 150 -12.36 6.81 0.93
C TYR A 150 -12.88 8.08 1.61
N GLY A 151 -14.09 8.48 1.28
CA GLY A 151 -14.69 9.71 1.81
C GLY A 151 -16.06 10.02 1.21
N LYS A 152 -16.80 10.94 1.84
CA LYS A 152 -18.18 11.29 1.43
C LYS A 152 -18.29 11.79 -0.01
N ASP A 153 -17.26 12.50 -0.47
CA ASP A 153 -17.15 13.04 -1.84
C ASP A 153 -16.11 12.27 -2.67
N ARG A 154 -15.86 11.00 -2.30
CA ARG A 154 -14.87 10.08 -2.87
C ARG A 154 -15.52 8.70 -3.05
N ASP A 155 -14.71 7.65 -3.13
CA ASP A 155 -15.20 6.28 -3.00
C ASP A 155 -15.73 6.06 -1.56
N VAL A 156 -16.87 5.38 -1.42
CA VAL A 156 -17.54 5.18 -0.11
C VAL A 156 -17.55 3.72 0.36
N GLU A 157 -17.39 2.79 -0.57
CA GLU A 157 -17.32 1.36 -0.31
C GLU A 157 -16.54 0.68 -1.42
N LEU A 158 -16.11 -0.56 -1.15
CA LEU A 158 -15.52 -1.46 -2.11
C LEU A 158 -16.32 -2.75 -2.10
N GLY A 159 -16.83 -3.17 -3.26
CA GLY A 159 -17.62 -4.40 -3.35
C GLY A 159 -16.79 -5.64 -2.99
N PHE A 160 -17.44 -6.77 -2.70
CA PHE A 160 -16.71 -8.02 -2.49
C PHE A 160 -15.94 -8.43 -3.75
N HIS A 161 -14.69 -8.80 -3.56
CA HIS A 161 -13.76 -9.21 -4.61
C HIS A 161 -12.77 -10.22 -4.03
N VAL A 162 -11.95 -10.78 -4.92
CA VAL A 162 -10.74 -11.51 -4.57
C VAL A 162 -9.58 -10.68 -5.10
N ASP A 163 -8.56 -10.56 -4.27
CA ASP A 163 -7.32 -9.89 -4.62
C ASP A 163 -6.47 -10.81 -5.50
N ASP A 164 -5.83 -10.21 -6.51
CA ASP A 164 -4.91 -10.91 -7.42
C ASP A 164 -3.51 -10.86 -6.79
N SER A 165 -3.30 -11.73 -5.80
CA SER A 165 -2.05 -11.90 -5.06
C SER A 165 -2.10 -13.18 -4.21
N GLU A 166 -0.96 -13.81 -3.89
CA GLU A 166 -0.99 -14.85 -2.85
C GLU A 166 -1.14 -14.28 -1.45
N VAL A 167 -0.51 -13.12 -1.17
CA VAL A 167 -0.62 -12.45 0.12
C VAL A 167 -0.91 -10.96 -0.08
N THR A 168 -2.03 -10.52 0.49
CA THR A 168 -2.35 -9.10 0.59
C THR A 168 -2.00 -8.57 1.99
N LEU A 169 -1.32 -7.42 2.03
CA LEU A 169 -1.08 -6.62 3.22
C LEU A 169 -1.96 -5.38 3.18
N ASN A 170 -2.90 -5.26 4.12
CA ASN A 170 -3.76 -4.09 4.26
C ASN A 170 -3.36 -3.29 5.51
N VAL A 171 -3.07 -2.01 5.31
CA VAL A 171 -2.54 -1.10 6.33
C VAL A 171 -3.40 0.13 6.44
N CYS A 172 -3.82 0.41 7.67
CA CYS A 172 -4.58 1.58 8.05
C CYS A 172 -3.62 2.76 8.34
N LEU A 173 -3.64 3.79 7.49
CA LEU A 173 -2.82 5.01 7.57
C LEU A 173 -3.55 6.24 8.14
N GLY A 174 -4.88 6.23 8.20
CA GLY A 174 -5.67 7.42 8.55
C GLY A 174 -5.54 7.86 10.00
N LYS A 175 -6.19 8.97 10.38
CA LYS A 175 -6.18 9.49 11.76
C LYS A 175 -7.54 9.60 12.43
N GLN A 176 -8.57 10.05 11.71
CA GLN A 176 -9.90 10.33 12.28
C GLN A 176 -11.01 10.18 11.23
N PHE A 177 -11.92 9.25 11.44
CA PHE A 177 -13.07 8.95 10.58
C PHE A 177 -13.98 7.93 11.31
N SER A 178 -15.11 7.56 10.72
CA SER A 178 -16.03 6.54 11.21
C SER A 178 -16.37 5.55 10.09
N GLY A 179 -16.41 4.26 10.40
CA GLY A 179 -16.60 3.17 9.44
C GLY A 179 -15.27 2.45 9.14
N GLY A 180 -15.13 1.94 7.91
CA GLY A 180 -13.90 1.28 7.43
C GLY A 180 -13.78 -0.19 7.83
N GLU A 181 -14.91 -0.82 8.14
CA GLU A 181 -14.97 -2.24 8.46
C GLU A 181 -14.58 -3.09 7.25
N LEU A 182 -13.70 -4.07 7.48
CA LEU A 182 -13.34 -5.08 6.49
C LEU A 182 -14.16 -6.35 6.72
N TYR A 183 -14.85 -6.81 5.68
CA TYR A 183 -15.69 -8.00 5.74
C TYR A 183 -15.06 -9.13 4.95
N PHE A 184 -14.88 -10.28 5.60
CA PHE A 184 -14.36 -11.49 4.98
C PHE A 184 -15.49 -12.48 4.68
N ARG A 185 -15.48 -13.07 3.49
CA ARG A 185 -16.43 -14.11 3.08
C ARG A 185 -15.80 -15.47 2.77
N GLY A 186 -14.57 -15.68 3.26
CA GLY A 186 -13.85 -16.95 3.13
C GLY A 186 -13.13 -17.15 1.79
N ILE A 187 -12.38 -18.25 1.69
CA ILE A 187 -11.55 -18.62 0.54
C ILE A 187 -12.46 -19.03 -0.59
N ARG A 188 -12.13 -18.55 -1.78
CA ARG A 188 -12.76 -18.99 -3.02
C ARG A 188 -11.74 -19.78 -3.81
N CYS A 189 -12.12 -20.96 -4.28
CA CYS A 189 -11.33 -21.63 -5.30
C CYS A 189 -11.60 -21.00 -6.67
N GLU A 190 -10.72 -21.23 -7.63
CA GLU A 190 -10.83 -20.71 -9.01
C GLU A 190 -12.20 -20.98 -9.64
N ASN A 191 -12.79 -22.14 -9.37
CA ASN A 191 -14.10 -22.53 -9.89
C ASN A 191 -15.28 -21.72 -9.30
N HIS A 192 -15.07 -21.07 -8.15
CA HIS A 192 -16.10 -20.37 -7.38
C HIS A 192 -15.77 -18.90 -7.11
N VAL A 193 -14.73 -18.35 -7.74
CA VAL A 193 -14.31 -16.94 -7.56
C VAL A 193 -15.46 -15.96 -7.86
N ASN A 194 -16.31 -16.30 -8.84
CA ASN A 194 -17.45 -15.49 -9.30
C ASN A 194 -18.83 -15.97 -8.83
N SER A 195 -18.92 -17.00 -7.98
CA SER A 195 -20.22 -17.54 -7.54
C SER A 195 -20.82 -16.72 -6.38
N GLU A 196 -22.04 -17.04 -5.94
CA GLU A 196 -22.57 -16.51 -4.67
C GLU A 196 -21.83 -17.12 -3.48
N THR A 197 -21.67 -16.34 -2.40
CA THR A 197 -20.90 -16.78 -1.22
C THR A 197 -21.62 -17.85 -0.45
N GLN A 198 -20.97 -19.01 -0.31
CA GLN A 198 -21.39 -20.05 0.63
C GLN A 198 -20.70 -19.84 1.98
N HIS A 199 -21.33 -20.28 3.06
CA HIS A 199 -20.83 -20.12 4.42
C HIS A 199 -19.65 -21.05 4.70
N GLU A 200 -18.48 -20.84 4.12
CA GLU A 200 -17.25 -21.53 4.57
C GLU A 200 -16.07 -20.55 4.64
N ILE A 201 -15.41 -20.57 5.79
CA ILE A 201 -14.49 -19.56 6.33
C ILE A 201 -13.09 -20.08 6.17
N TYR A 202 -12.19 -19.36 5.49
CA TYR A 202 -10.72 -19.31 5.68
C TYR A 202 -10.26 -18.12 4.82
N MET A 203 -9.25 -17.32 5.15
CA MET A 203 -8.59 -16.40 4.20
C MET A 203 -7.21 -16.04 4.71
N VAL A 204 -6.28 -15.82 3.79
CA VAL A 204 -4.92 -15.34 4.02
C VAL A 204 -4.92 -13.83 3.76
N LEU A 205 -4.98 -13.05 4.83
CA LEU A 205 -4.80 -11.60 4.76
C LEU A 205 -3.98 -11.16 5.98
N ILE A 206 -2.93 -10.39 5.73
CA ILE A 206 -2.31 -9.62 6.81
C ILE A 206 -3.05 -8.29 6.92
N CYS A 207 -3.95 -8.18 7.90
CA CYS A 207 -4.65 -6.95 8.21
C CYS A 207 -3.97 -6.26 9.40
N LEU A 208 -3.20 -5.20 9.19
CA LEU A 208 -2.63 -4.45 10.31
C LEU A 208 -3.76 -3.70 11.05
N SER A 209 -4.30 -4.27 12.13
CA SER A 209 -5.13 -3.50 13.04
C SER A 209 -4.24 -2.77 14.05
N MET A 210 -4.11 -1.47 13.87
CA MET A 210 -4.11 -0.55 15.00
C MET A 210 -5.05 0.61 14.72
N CYS A 211 -6.14 0.64 15.50
CA CYS A 211 -7.18 1.66 15.54
C CYS A 211 -8.06 1.79 14.29
N PRO A 212 -9.35 2.11 14.45
CA PRO A 212 -10.18 2.49 13.32
C PRO A 212 -9.59 3.78 12.75
N CYS A 213 -8.97 3.76 11.54
CA CYS A 213 -8.39 4.94 10.86
C CYS A 213 -8.22 4.87 9.28
N MET A 214 -9.15 5.32 8.41
CA MET A 214 -9.02 5.22 6.93
C MET A 214 -8.18 6.31 6.25
N LEU A 215 -6.97 5.91 5.85
CA LEU A 215 -6.50 5.87 4.46
C LEU A 215 -5.87 4.47 4.34
N GLY A 216 -6.20 3.68 3.32
CA GLY A 216 -5.71 2.29 3.24
C GLY A 216 -4.49 2.21 2.33
N PHE A 217 -3.39 1.65 2.82
CA PHE A 217 -2.28 1.18 2.00
C PHE A 217 -2.44 -0.32 1.81
N ALA A 218 -2.60 -0.73 0.57
CA ALA A 218 -2.61 -2.14 0.20
C ALA A 218 -1.33 -2.42 -0.56
N ILE A 219 -0.56 -3.38 -0.09
CA ILE A 219 0.46 -4.02 -0.92
C ILE A 219 -0.07 -5.41 -1.26
N PHE A 220 -0.28 -5.63 -2.53
CA PHE A 220 -0.42 -6.96 -3.11
C PHE A 220 0.99 -7.48 -3.31
N VAL A 221 1.27 -8.66 -2.79
CA VAL A 221 2.55 -9.32 -3.00
C VAL A 221 2.28 -10.65 -3.66
N ASP A 222 2.92 -10.89 -4.80
CA ASP A 222 2.67 -12.05 -5.66
C ASP A 222 3.96 -12.79 -6.04
N THR A 223 3.80 -13.96 -6.69
CA THR A 223 4.84 -14.63 -7.47
C THR A 223 4.51 -14.52 -8.96
N ASP A 224 5.47 -14.08 -9.78
CA ASP A 224 5.30 -13.98 -11.24
C ASP A 224 5.09 -15.33 -11.97
#